data_AF-A0A915V1W0-F1
#
_entry.id   AF-A0A915V1W0-F1
#
_cell.length_a   1.000
_cell.length_b   1.000
_cell.length_c   1.000
_cell.angle_alpha   90.00
_cell.angle_beta   90.00
_cell.angle_gamma   90.00
#
_symmetry.space_group_name_H-M   'P 1'
#
loop_
_entity.id
_entity.type
_entity.pdbx_description
1 polymer ?
#
loop_
_entity_poly.entity_id
_entity_poly.type
_entity_poly.pdbx_seq_one_letter_code
_entity_poly.pdbx_strand_id
1 'polypeptide(L)'
;MPLGTILLGLALLIIVVVVVALPLLDRKTPAVQPPSQREALEQERRAVIRAIRELDFDHRTGKIGDEDYRQLREAHVARGAQILRELAALDEAEHDIDAEIEAQIARFRKVGRSDGHLAGVMSGKIICPSCGHTAGANDKFCPQCGQRLEIQKSGAIASAE
;
A
#
# COMPACT_ATOMS: atom_id res chain seq x y z
N MET A 1 44.13 -36.72 -0.76
CA MET A 1 42.73 -36.48 -0.38
C MET A 1 42.48 -35.39 0.68
N PRO A 2 43.45 -34.62 1.24
CA PRO A 2 43.11 -33.50 2.15
C PRO A 2 42.90 -32.17 1.42
N LEU A 3 43.48 -32.02 0.22
CA LEU A 3 43.45 -30.75 -0.51
C LEU A 3 42.03 -30.40 -0.98
N GLY A 4 41.23 -31.40 -1.36
CA GLY A 4 39.85 -31.19 -1.80
C GLY A 4 38.92 -30.74 -0.68
N THR A 5 39.05 -31.31 0.52
CA THR A 5 38.24 -30.92 1.68
C THR A 5 38.63 -29.53 2.20
N ILE A 6 39.92 -29.18 2.17
CA ILE A 6 40.41 -27.85 2.52
C ILE A 6 39.84 -26.80 1.55
N LEU A 7 39.88 -27.05 0.23
CA LEU A 7 39.34 -26.11 -0.76
C LEU A 7 37.82 -25.95 -0.63
N LEU A 8 37.09 -27.05 -0.39
CA LEU A 8 35.64 -27.01 -0.20
C LEU A 8 35.26 -26.25 1.08
N GLY A 9 35.98 -26.47 2.19
CA GLY A 9 35.78 -25.73 3.43
C GLY A 9 36.07 -24.23 3.28
N LEU A 10 37.15 -23.87 2.59
CA LEU A 10 37.50 -22.48 2.33
C LEU A 10 36.46 -21.77 1.45
N ALA A 11 35.99 -22.44 0.40
CA ALA A 11 34.93 -21.91 -0.46
C ALA A 11 33.62 -21.68 0.33
N LEU A 12 33.23 -22.64 1.18
CA LEU A 12 32.05 -22.51 2.03
C LEU A 12 32.19 -21.32 3.00
N LEU A 13 33.36 -21.18 3.63
CA LEU A 13 33.66 -20.08 4.54
C LEU A 13 33.56 -18.73 3.83
N ILE A 14 34.15 -18.60 2.64
CA ILE A 14 34.08 -17.36 1.85
C ILE A 14 32.63 -17.01 1.50
N ILE A 15 31.82 -18.00 1.10
CA ILE A 15 30.40 -17.77 0.80
C ILE A 15 29.65 -17.25 2.03
N VAL A 16 29.86 -17.86 3.20
CA VAL A 16 29.24 -17.41 4.46
C VAL A 16 29.66 -15.99 4.79
N VAL A 17 30.96 -15.69 4.71
CA VAL A 17 31.50 -14.35 4.97
C VAL A 17 30.91 -13.33 4.01
N VAL A 18 30.81 -13.64 2.71
CA VAL A 18 30.22 -12.75 1.71
C VAL A 18 28.75 -12.52 1.99
N VAL A 19 27.95 -13.56 2.22
CA VAL A 19 26.51 -13.43 2.51
C VAL A 19 26.26 -12.59 3.76
N VAL A 20 27.08 -12.75 4.80
CA VAL A 20 26.97 -11.95 6.03
C VAL A 20 27.51 -10.53 5.85
N ALA A 21 28.58 -10.32 5.09
CA ALA A 21 29.19 -9.01 4.90
C ALA A 21 28.42 -8.12 3.90
N LEU A 22 27.79 -8.71 2.89
CA LEU A 22 26.98 -7.98 1.89
C LEU A 22 25.95 -7.01 2.51
N PRO A 23 25.09 -7.40 3.48
CA PRO A 23 24.13 -6.47 4.09
C PRO A 23 24.79 -5.36 4.93
N LEU A 24 26.03 -5.57 5.43
CA LEU A 24 26.75 -4.53 6.17
C LEU A 24 27.45 -3.52 5.24
N LEU A 25 27.84 -3.95 4.04
CA LEU A 25 28.47 -3.07 3.04
C LEU A 25 27.44 -2.33 2.20
N ASP A 26 26.24 -2.88 2.04
CA ASP A 26 25.13 -2.21 1.38
C ASP A 26 24.53 -1.15 2.32
N ARG A 27 25.22 0.00 2.41
CA ARG A 27 24.75 1.22 3.09
C ARG A 27 23.53 1.87 2.42
N LYS A 28 22.80 1.14 1.57
CA LYS A 28 21.38 1.41 1.40
C LYS A 28 20.71 1.01 2.71
N THR A 29 20.87 1.84 3.74
CA THR A 29 19.86 1.90 4.79
C THR A 29 18.54 1.97 4.04
N PRO A 30 17.66 0.94 4.11
CA PRO A 30 16.28 1.20 3.75
C PRO A 30 15.95 2.44 4.55
N ALA A 31 15.48 3.50 3.88
CA ALA A 31 15.09 4.70 4.60
C ALA A 31 14.08 4.21 5.63
N VAL A 32 14.53 4.09 6.89
CA VAL A 32 13.65 3.83 8.01
C VAL A 32 12.88 5.11 8.06
N GLN A 33 11.75 5.12 7.35
CA GLN A 33 10.88 6.27 7.33
C GLN A 33 10.57 6.52 8.80
N PRO A 34 10.84 7.72 9.32
CA PRO A 34 10.45 8.03 10.68
C PRO A 34 8.96 7.66 10.81
N PRO A 35 8.57 7.02 11.92
CA PRO A 35 7.20 6.55 12.09
C PRO A 35 6.25 7.69 11.78
N SER A 36 5.20 7.41 11.01
CA SER A 36 4.21 8.43 10.70
C SER A 36 3.62 8.98 12.00
N GLN A 37 3.14 10.21 11.98
CA GLN A 37 2.54 10.83 13.16
C GLN A 37 1.43 9.94 13.77
N ARG A 38 0.64 9.30 12.91
CA ARG A 38 -0.38 8.30 13.30
C ARG A 38 0.24 7.11 14.03
N GLU A 39 1.28 6.50 13.48
CA GLU A 39 1.97 5.34 14.10
C GLU A 39 2.56 5.71 15.46
N ALA A 40 3.17 6.88 15.60
CA ALA A 40 3.70 7.37 16.87
C ALA A 40 2.59 7.50 17.93
N LEU A 41 1.46 8.11 17.57
CA LEU A 41 0.29 8.23 18.45
C LEU A 41 -0.30 6.86 18.81
N GLU A 42 -0.36 5.92 17.87
CA GLU A 42 -0.81 4.55 18.15
C GLU A 42 0.12 3.81 19.11
N GLN A 43 1.43 4.02 19.00
CA GLN A 43 2.40 3.48 19.94
C GLN A 43 2.21 4.07 21.34
N GLU A 44 2.03 5.39 21.45
CA GLU A 44 1.71 6.05 22.71
C GLU A 44 0.40 5.54 23.32
N ARG A 45 -0.65 5.37 22.50
CA ARG A 45 -1.92 4.76 22.95
C ARG A 45 -1.70 3.38 23.56
N ARG A 46 -0.91 2.52 22.90
CA ARG A 46 -0.58 1.17 23.41
C ARG A 46 0.22 1.27 24.72
N ALA A 47 1.11 2.25 24.86
CA ALA A 47 1.86 2.47 26.08
C ALA A 47 0.95 2.90 27.25
N VAL A 48 0.04 3.85 27.02
CA VAL A 48 -0.94 4.30 28.04
C VAL A 48 -1.85 3.15 28.48
N ILE A 49 -2.36 2.34 27.55
CA ILE A 49 -3.19 1.17 27.88
C ILE A 49 -2.42 0.18 28.75
N ARG A 50 -1.13 -0.05 28.44
CA ARG A 50 -0.27 -0.92 29.24
C ARG A 50 -0.06 -0.36 30.64
N ALA A 51 0.22 0.94 30.76
CA ALA A 51 0.40 1.62 32.04
C ALA A 51 -0.84 1.50 32.93
N ILE A 52 -2.05 1.70 32.38
CA ILE A 52 -3.31 1.53 33.14
C ILE A 52 -3.46 0.08 33.63
N ARG A 53 -3.17 -0.91 32.78
CA ARG A 53 -3.28 -2.33 33.19
C ARG A 53 -2.30 -2.71 34.29
N GLU A 54 -1.09 -2.17 34.23
CA GLU A 54 -0.08 -2.39 35.26
C GLU A 54 -0.46 -1.69 36.57
N LEU A 55 -0.95 -0.45 36.50
CA LEU A 55 -1.50 0.27 37.65
C LEU A 55 -2.68 -0.46 38.30
N ASP A 56 -3.64 -0.95 37.51
CA ASP A 56 -4.78 -1.75 37.97
C ASP A 56 -4.32 -3.09 38.60
N PHE A 57 -3.18 -3.63 38.18
CA PHE A 57 -2.60 -4.84 38.78
C PHE A 57 -1.92 -4.52 40.12
N ASP A 58 -1.14 -3.45 40.18
CA ASP A 58 -0.47 -3.03 41.41
C ASP A 58 -1.47 -2.63 42.51
N HIS A 59 -2.59 -2.01 42.14
CA HIS A 59 -3.70 -1.73 43.06
C HIS A 59 -4.35 -3.02 43.57
N ARG A 60 -4.70 -3.94 42.67
CA ARG A 60 -5.29 -5.23 43.07
C ARG A 60 -4.39 -6.08 43.96
N THR A 61 -3.08 -5.93 43.82
CA THR A 61 -2.09 -6.62 44.67
C THR A 61 -1.74 -5.86 45.95
N GLY A 62 -2.34 -4.69 46.17
CA GLY A 62 -2.15 -3.88 47.38
C GLY A 62 -0.81 -3.16 47.46
N LYS A 63 -0.07 -3.03 46.34
CA LYS A 63 1.21 -2.31 46.30
C LYS A 63 1.05 -0.80 46.32
N ILE A 64 -0.11 -0.30 45.92
CA ILE A 64 -0.45 1.13 45.87
C ILE A 64 -1.79 1.38 46.59
N GLY A 65 -1.90 2.55 47.25
CA GLY A 65 -3.12 2.94 47.96
C GLY A 65 -4.22 3.46 47.01
N ASP A 66 -5.46 3.52 47.52
CA ASP A 66 -6.63 3.93 46.73
C ASP A 66 -6.56 5.35 46.18
N GLU A 67 -6.04 6.30 46.96
CA GLU A 67 -5.91 7.70 46.55
C GLU A 67 -4.88 7.86 45.42
N ASP A 68 -3.70 7.27 45.59
CA ASP A 68 -2.64 7.27 44.56
C ASP A 68 -3.12 6.58 43.28
N TYR A 69 -3.79 5.43 43.42
CA TYR A 69 -4.39 4.71 42.31
C TYR A 69 -5.36 5.60 41.52
N ARG A 70 -6.29 6.27 42.21
CA ARG A 70 -7.26 7.16 41.56
C ARG A 70 -6.58 8.29 40.81
N GLN A 71 -5.65 9.00 41.45
CA GLN A 71 -4.95 10.12 40.81
C GLN A 71 -4.17 9.68 39.57
N LEU A 72 -3.38 8.61 39.68
CA LEU A 72 -2.59 8.11 38.56
C LEU A 72 -3.48 7.59 37.42
N ARG A 73 -4.57 6.91 37.76
CA ARG A 73 -5.50 6.38 36.77
C ARG A 73 -6.21 7.49 36.02
N GLU A 74 -6.67 8.53 36.72
CA GLU A 74 -7.28 9.71 36.10
C GLU A 74 -6.31 10.39 35.15
N ALA A 75 -5.04 10.56 35.55
CA ALA A 75 -4.00 11.14 34.69
C ALA A 75 -3.76 10.30 33.40
N HIS A 76 -3.65 8.98 33.51
CA HIS A 76 -3.48 8.11 32.35
C HIS A 76 -4.70 8.09 31.43
N VAL A 77 -5.91 8.09 32.00
CA VAL A 77 -7.16 8.18 31.21
C VAL A 77 -7.24 9.52 30.47
N ALA A 78 -6.87 10.61 31.13
CA ALA A 78 -6.83 11.93 30.50
C ALA A 78 -5.84 11.98 29.33
N ARG A 79 -4.64 11.42 29.50
CA ARG A 79 -3.66 11.31 28.41
C ARG A 79 -4.17 10.43 27.26
N GLY A 80 -4.78 9.29 27.57
CA GLY A 80 -5.38 8.41 26.57
C GLY A 80 -6.49 9.11 25.77
N ALA A 81 -7.37 9.86 26.44
CA ALA A 81 -8.41 10.64 25.79
C ALA A 81 -7.86 11.75 24.88
N GLN A 82 -6.72 12.34 25.24
CA GLN A 82 -6.03 13.29 24.38
C GLN A 82 -5.51 12.62 23.11
N ILE A 83 -4.80 11.50 23.24
CA ILE A 83 -4.25 10.75 22.08
C ILE A 83 -5.37 10.31 21.13
N LEU A 84 -6.52 9.87 21.66
CA LEU A 84 -7.67 9.49 20.83
C LEU A 84 -8.25 10.67 20.04
N ARG A 85 -8.27 11.88 20.61
CA ARG A 85 -8.70 13.09 19.90
C ARG A 85 -7.73 13.47 18.79
N GLU A 86 -6.42 13.35 19.04
CA GLU A 86 -5.39 13.63 18.03
C GLU A 86 -5.46 12.61 16.87
N LEU A 87 -5.67 11.33 17.16
CA LEU A 87 -5.89 10.31 16.13
C LEU A 87 -7.16 10.58 15.31
N ALA A 88 -8.28 10.94 15.96
CA ALA A 88 -9.52 11.26 15.27
C ALA A 88 -9.36 12.46 14.32
N ALA A 89 -8.58 13.48 14.71
CA ALA A 89 -8.28 14.61 13.84
C ALA A 89 -7.45 14.22 12.60
N LEU A 90 -6.52 13.27 12.75
CA LEU A 90 -5.78 12.71 11.61
C LEU A 90 -6.70 11.91 10.69
N ASP A 91 -7.58 11.08 11.26
CA ASP A 91 -8.57 10.33 10.49
C ASP A 91 -9.46 11.30 9.70
N GLU A 92 -9.98 12.37 10.30
CA GLU A 92 -10.82 13.36 9.62
C GLU A 92 -10.07 14.06 8.46
N ALA A 93 -8.82 14.47 8.68
CA ALA A 93 -8.00 15.07 7.63
C ALA A 93 -7.74 14.10 6.47
N GLU A 94 -7.55 12.80 6.73
CA GLU A 94 -7.39 11.76 5.71
C GLU A 94 -8.68 11.60 4.88
N HIS A 95 -9.84 11.59 5.53
CA HIS A 95 -11.13 11.53 4.83
C HIS A 95 -11.41 12.77 3.96
N ASP A 96 -11.04 13.97 4.42
CA ASP A 96 -11.18 15.20 3.64
C ASP A 96 -10.32 15.16 2.38
N ILE A 97 -9.09 14.65 2.49
CA ILE A 97 -8.19 14.46 1.34
C ILE A 97 -8.80 13.46 0.35
N ASP A 98 -9.30 12.31 0.84
CA ASP A 98 -9.92 11.28 0.00
C ASP A 98 -11.16 11.83 -0.73
N ALA A 99 -11.99 12.62 -0.04
CA ALA A 99 -13.16 13.27 -0.63
C ALA A 99 -12.78 14.25 -1.75
N GLU A 100 -11.73 15.05 -1.55
CA GLU A 100 -11.22 15.97 -2.57
C GLU A 100 -10.65 15.22 -3.78
N ILE A 101 -9.90 14.13 -3.56
CA ILE A 101 -9.38 13.27 -4.63
C ILE A 101 -10.54 12.70 -5.45
N GLU A 102 -11.56 12.14 -4.81
CA GLU A 102 -12.74 11.60 -5.50
C GLU A 102 -13.51 12.68 -6.27
N ALA A 103 -13.61 13.90 -5.71
CA ALA A 103 -14.19 15.04 -6.40
C ALA A 103 -13.37 15.42 -7.65
N GLN A 104 -12.04 15.43 -7.57
CA GLN A 104 -11.16 15.69 -8.71
C GLN A 104 -11.29 14.61 -9.77
N ILE A 105 -11.25 13.33 -9.40
CA ILE A 105 -11.46 12.20 -10.32
C ILE A 105 -12.82 12.33 -11.02
N ALA A 106 -13.89 12.68 -10.29
CA ALA A 106 -15.21 12.89 -10.87
C ALA A 106 -15.24 14.05 -11.89
N ARG A 107 -14.51 15.16 -11.63
CA ARG A 107 -14.36 16.27 -12.59
C ARG A 107 -13.64 15.81 -13.85
N PHE A 108 -12.51 15.12 -13.72
CA PHE A 108 -11.76 14.60 -14.87
C PHE A 108 -12.58 13.59 -15.69
N ARG A 109 -13.35 12.70 -15.05
CA ARG A 109 -14.28 11.79 -15.74
C ARG A 109 -15.36 12.52 -16.53
N LYS A 110 -15.84 13.69 -16.06
CA LYS A 110 -16.80 14.53 -16.81
C LYS A 110 -16.14 15.26 -17.97
N VAL A 111 -14.93 15.81 -17.78
CA VAL A 111 -14.17 16.51 -18.84
C VAL A 111 -13.79 15.55 -19.96
N GLY A 112 -13.32 14.34 -19.62
CA GLY A 112 -13.09 13.26 -20.59
C GLY A 112 -14.36 12.74 -21.28
N ARG A 113 -15.55 13.14 -20.81
CA ARG A 113 -16.85 12.87 -21.44
C ARG A 113 -17.30 13.99 -22.38
N SER A 114 -16.86 15.23 -22.15
CA SER A 114 -17.16 16.41 -22.97
C SER A 114 -16.17 16.63 -24.13
N ASP A 115 -14.93 16.14 -24.00
CA ASP A 115 -14.13 15.82 -25.18
C ASP A 115 -14.71 14.56 -25.81
N GLY A 116 -15.74 14.75 -26.65
CA GLY A 116 -16.40 13.71 -27.45
C GLY A 116 -15.45 12.88 -28.34
N HIS A 117 -14.14 13.09 -28.26
CA HIS A 117 -13.11 12.26 -28.87
C HIS A 117 -12.90 10.92 -28.16
N LEU A 118 -13.30 10.75 -26.89
CA LEU A 118 -13.29 9.44 -26.20
C LEU A 118 -14.70 8.86 -25.95
N ALA A 119 -15.75 9.69 -25.90
CA ALA A 119 -17.13 9.22 -25.83
C ALA A 119 -17.77 8.97 -27.21
N GLY A 120 -17.29 9.62 -28.28
CA GLY A 120 -17.83 9.54 -29.65
C GLY A 120 -17.10 8.57 -30.58
N VAL A 121 -15.96 8.01 -30.18
CA VAL A 121 -15.29 6.89 -30.90
C VAL A 121 -15.78 5.53 -30.38
N MET A 122 -16.75 5.52 -29.45
CA MET A 122 -17.23 4.32 -28.75
C MET A 122 -18.69 3.94 -29.05
N SER A 123 -19.06 3.89 -30.34
CA SER A 123 -20.25 3.11 -30.75
C SER A 123 -20.03 2.29 -32.02
N GLY A 124 -18.78 2.15 -32.47
CA GLY A 124 -18.43 1.02 -33.33
C GLY A 124 -18.41 -0.25 -32.48
N LYS A 125 -19.26 -1.22 -32.83
CA LYS A 125 -19.09 -2.60 -32.38
C LYS A 125 -18.34 -3.34 -33.49
N ILE A 126 -17.28 -4.06 -33.15
CA ILE A 126 -16.57 -4.93 -34.08
C ILE A 126 -16.91 -6.37 -33.71
N ILE A 127 -17.32 -7.17 -34.69
CA ILE A 127 -17.54 -8.60 -34.50
C ILE A 127 -16.18 -9.28 -34.53
N CYS A 128 -15.83 -10.01 -33.48
CA CYS A 128 -14.60 -10.76 -33.42
C CYS A 128 -14.60 -11.87 -34.50
N PRO A 129 -13.60 -11.95 -35.38
CA PRO A 129 -13.56 -12.94 -36.46
C PRO A 129 -13.28 -14.37 -35.96
N SER A 130 -12.82 -14.53 -34.71
CA SER A 130 -12.48 -15.84 -34.14
C SER A 130 -13.65 -16.49 -33.40
N CYS A 131 -14.47 -15.71 -32.68
CA CYS A 131 -15.55 -16.24 -31.84
C CYS A 131 -16.94 -15.65 -32.11
N GLY A 132 -17.05 -14.62 -32.96
CA GLY A 132 -18.31 -13.96 -33.27
C GLY A 132 -18.83 -12.99 -32.20
N HIS A 133 -18.14 -12.84 -31.06
CA HIS A 133 -18.55 -11.90 -30.00
C HIS A 133 -18.37 -10.45 -30.45
N THR A 134 -19.35 -9.59 -30.13
CA THR A 134 -19.28 -8.15 -30.41
C THR A 134 -18.45 -7.43 -29.35
N ALA A 135 -17.26 -6.98 -29.70
CA ALA A 135 -16.38 -6.17 -28.86
C ALA A 135 -16.51 -4.68 -29.19
N GLY A 136 -16.01 -3.81 -28.31
CA GLY A 136 -15.90 -2.38 -28.58
C GLY A 136 -14.86 -2.13 -29.69
N ALA A 137 -15.09 -1.15 -30.56
CA ALA A 137 -14.19 -0.87 -31.69
C ALA A 137 -12.75 -0.48 -31.30
N ASN A 138 -12.53 -0.10 -30.04
CA ASN A 138 -11.21 0.22 -29.49
C ASN A 138 -10.63 -0.89 -28.58
N ASP A 139 -11.34 -2.01 -28.42
CA ASP A 139 -10.82 -3.13 -27.65
C ASP A 139 -9.62 -3.73 -28.39
N LYS A 140 -8.44 -3.71 -27.76
CA LYS A 140 -7.23 -4.34 -28.34
C LYS A 140 -7.37 -5.87 -28.39
N PHE A 141 -8.23 -6.44 -27.56
CA PHE A 141 -8.47 -7.87 -27.42
C PHE A 141 -9.96 -8.15 -27.19
N CYS A 142 -10.48 -9.25 -27.71
CA CYS A 142 -11.85 -9.68 -27.48
C CYS A 142 -12.04 -10.12 -26.01
N PRO A 143 -13.05 -9.61 -25.28
CA PRO A 143 -13.27 -9.96 -23.87
C PRO A 143 -13.76 -11.40 -23.65
N GLN A 144 -14.22 -12.09 -24.70
CA GLN A 144 -14.75 -13.46 -24.59
C GLN A 144 -13.72 -14.55 -24.94
N CYS A 145 -12.85 -14.32 -25.93
CA CYS A 145 -11.89 -15.33 -26.40
C CYS A 145 -10.42 -14.88 -26.35
N GLY A 146 -10.12 -13.63 -25.99
CA GLY A 146 -8.76 -13.10 -25.90
C GLY A 146 -8.09 -12.76 -27.22
N GLN A 147 -8.75 -12.97 -28.37
CA GLN A 147 -8.18 -12.68 -29.68
C GLN A 147 -7.91 -11.19 -29.87
N ARG A 148 -6.72 -10.83 -30.37
CA ARG A 148 -6.33 -9.44 -30.65
C ARG A 148 -7.17 -8.86 -31.80
N LEU A 149 -7.69 -7.65 -31.64
CA LEU A 149 -8.47 -6.93 -32.65
C LEU A 149 -7.62 -5.77 -33.16
N GLU A 150 -7.03 -5.91 -34.35
CA GLU A 150 -6.18 -4.90 -34.98
C GLU A 150 -7.06 -3.85 -35.69
N ILE A 151 -6.98 -2.59 -35.29
CA ILE A 151 -7.71 -1.47 -35.92
C ILE A 151 -7.00 -1.15 -37.25
N GLN A 152 -7.37 -1.84 -38.33
CA GLN A 152 -6.77 -1.62 -39.64
C GLN A 152 -7.18 -0.26 -40.23
N LYS A 153 -6.24 0.68 -40.26
CA LYS A 153 -6.33 1.90 -41.08
C LYS A 153 -6.21 1.47 -42.54
N SER A 154 -7.33 1.42 -43.25
CA SER A 154 -7.40 1.10 -44.68
C SER A 154 -6.51 2.06 -45.49
N GLY A 155 -5.53 1.50 -46.18
CA GLY A 155 -4.73 2.14 -47.22
C GLY A 155 -4.43 1.09 -48.28
N ALA A 156 -5.21 1.13 -49.36
CA ALA A 156 -5.12 0.24 -50.51
C ALA A 156 -3.80 0.41 -51.29
N ILE A 157 -3.28 -0.70 -51.81
CA ILE A 157 -2.60 -0.85 -53.11
C ILE A 157 -2.63 -2.36 -53.42
N ALA A 158 -3.61 -2.84 -54.19
CA ALA A 158 -3.63 -2.92 -55.65
C ALA A 158 -2.51 -3.79 -56.23
N SER A 159 -2.93 -4.94 -56.77
CA SER A 159 -2.17 -5.90 -57.56
C SER A 159 -1.39 -5.26 -58.72
N ALA A 160 -0.14 -5.67 -58.89
CA ALA A 160 0.52 -5.91 -60.17
C ALA A 160 1.91 -6.52 -59.92
N GLU A 161 2.04 -7.82 -60.14
CA GLU A 161 3.03 -8.46 -61.04
C GLU A 161 2.71 -9.94 -61.21
#